data_AF-A0A919BYD8-F1
#
_entry.id   AF-A0A919BYD8-F1
#
_cell.length_a   1.000
_cell.length_b   1.000
_cell.length_c   1.000
_cell.angle_alpha   90.00
_cell.angle_beta   90.00
_cell.angle_gamma   90.00
#
_symmetry.space_group_name_H-M   'P 1'
#
loop_
_entity.id
_entity.type
_entity.pdbx_description
1 polymer ?
#
loop_
_entity_poly.entity_id
_entity_poly.type
_entity_poly.pdbx_seq_one_letter_code
_entity_poly.pdbx_strand_id
1 'polypeptide(L)'
;MAPRDLDALAKAVKERRLALGLGYKNAARTAGISPGTWKRIEDGLPVRELSYSRVDPVLQWAPGSCVAVLEGRSPVPVAPADGAPGVSISPIPPEAFDTAKDVVQLAAIATTSGLTADEIRALSERVVADLKEKGLLGGSN
;
A
#
# COMPACT_ATOMS: atom_id res chain seq x y z
N MET A 1 -15.78 -28.48 -13.15
CA MET A 1 -15.43 -27.13 -12.66
C MET A 1 -16.50 -26.75 -11.65
N ALA A 2 -16.15 -26.46 -10.39
CA ALA A 2 -17.14 -26.05 -9.41
C ALA A 2 -17.82 -24.74 -9.88
N PRO A 3 -19.13 -24.56 -9.64
CA PRO A 3 -19.80 -23.29 -9.96
C PRO A 3 -19.12 -22.16 -9.18
N ARG A 4 -18.86 -21.04 -9.85
CA ARG A 4 -18.23 -19.88 -9.22
C ARG A 4 -19.26 -19.12 -8.39
N ASP A 5 -18.99 -18.96 -7.11
CA ASP A 5 -19.88 -18.26 -6.19
C ASP A 5 -19.62 -16.74 -6.22
N LEU A 6 -20.15 -16.08 -7.24
CA LEU A 6 -20.02 -14.63 -7.43
C LEU A 6 -20.75 -13.84 -6.34
N ASP A 7 -21.86 -14.36 -5.82
CA ASP A 7 -22.65 -13.71 -4.78
C ASP A 7 -21.90 -13.72 -3.43
N ALA A 8 -21.26 -14.85 -3.09
CA ALA A 8 -20.40 -14.92 -1.92
C ALA A 8 -19.21 -13.96 -2.03
N LEU A 9 -18.58 -13.87 -3.21
CA LEU A 9 -17.50 -12.91 -3.43
C LEU A 9 -17.99 -11.46 -3.27
N ALA A 10 -19.11 -11.12 -3.90
CA ALA A 10 -19.68 -9.78 -3.85
C ALA A 10 -19.94 -9.32 -2.41
N LYS A 11 -20.55 -10.20 -1.61
CA LYS A 11 -20.80 -9.98 -0.19
C LYS A 11 -19.49 -9.78 0.58
N ALA A 12 -18.54 -10.70 0.44
CA ALA A 12 -17.28 -10.65 1.17
C ALA A 12 -16.46 -9.39 0.85
N VAL A 13 -16.38 -9.01 -0.43
CA VAL A 13 -15.67 -7.81 -0.91
C VAL A 13 -16.30 -6.55 -0.31
N LYS A 14 -17.64 -6.44 -0.38
CA LYS A 14 -18.36 -5.27 0.12
C LYS A 14 -18.23 -5.14 1.63
N GLU A 15 -18.41 -6.23 2.38
CA GLU A 15 -18.25 -6.26 3.83
C GLU A 15 -16.84 -5.86 4.25
N ARG A 16 -15.82 -6.45 3.62
CA ARG A 16 -14.43 -6.14 3.94
C ARG A 16 -14.07 -4.70 3.61
N ARG A 17 -14.49 -4.19 2.45
CA ARG A 17 -14.24 -2.79 2.07
C ARG A 17 -14.86 -1.82 3.08
N LEU A 18 -16.08 -2.09 3.53
CA LEU A 18 -16.75 -1.28 4.54
C LEU A 18 -16.07 -1.38 5.91
N ALA A 19 -15.61 -2.56 6.32
CA ALA A 19 -14.85 -2.76 7.54
C ALA A 19 -13.51 -1.99 7.55
N LEU A 20 -12.91 -1.78 6.38
CA LEU A 20 -11.71 -0.96 6.20
C LEU A 20 -12.01 0.55 6.05
N GLY A 21 -13.28 0.96 6.13
CA GLY A 21 -13.68 2.36 5.95
C GLY A 21 -13.44 2.91 4.54
N LEU A 22 -13.32 2.03 3.54
CA LEU A 22 -12.95 2.43 2.17
C LEU A 22 -14.19 2.77 1.33
N GLY A 23 -14.22 3.97 0.76
CA GLY A 23 -15.16 4.31 -0.31
C GLY A 23 -14.84 3.55 -1.60
N TYR A 24 -15.85 3.01 -2.30
CA TYR A 24 -15.64 2.16 -3.49
C TYR A 24 -14.83 2.83 -4.61
N LYS A 25 -15.01 4.14 -4.84
CA LYS A 25 -14.22 4.89 -5.84
C LYS A 25 -12.74 4.95 -5.46
N ASN A 26 -12.43 5.10 -4.17
CA ASN A 26 -11.05 5.09 -3.67
C ASN A 26 -10.46 3.69 -3.82
N ALA A 27 -11.19 2.66 -3.39
CA ALA A 27 -10.77 1.28 -3.50
C ALA A 27 -10.47 0.87 -4.97
N ALA A 28 -11.34 1.26 -5.91
CA ALA A 28 -11.13 1.04 -7.35
C ALA A 28 -9.86 1.73 -7.88
N ARG A 29 -9.63 2.98 -7.46
CA ARG A 29 -8.42 3.73 -7.82
C ARG A 29 -7.16 3.04 -7.28
N THR A 30 -7.16 2.62 -6.02
CA THR A 30 -6.04 1.90 -5.39
C THR A 30 -5.76 0.57 -6.10
N ALA A 31 -6.80 -0.16 -6.52
CA ALA A 31 -6.67 -1.39 -7.30
C ALA A 31 -6.23 -1.15 -8.75
N GLY A 32 -6.18 0.11 -9.23
CA GLY A 32 -5.92 0.40 -10.63
C GLY A 32 -6.98 -0.19 -11.58
N ILE A 33 -8.25 -0.21 -11.16
CA ILE A 33 -9.39 -0.64 -11.98
C ILE A 33 -10.45 0.47 -12.07
N SER A 34 -11.35 0.37 -13.05
CA SER A 34 -12.44 1.34 -13.17
C SER A 34 -13.43 1.21 -11.99
N PRO A 35 -14.07 2.31 -11.53
CA PRO A 35 -15.13 2.23 -10.52
C PRO A 35 -16.30 1.33 -10.93
N GLY A 36 -16.59 1.23 -12.24
CA GLY A 36 -17.59 0.31 -12.77
C GLY A 36 -17.18 -1.15 -12.64
N THR A 37 -15.90 -1.48 -12.84
CA THR A 37 -15.35 -2.82 -12.62
C THR A 37 -15.45 -3.21 -11.15
N TRP A 38 -15.09 -2.31 -10.23
CA TRP A 38 -15.26 -2.56 -8.80
C TRP A 38 -16.72 -2.82 -8.44
N LYS A 39 -17.62 -1.96 -8.93
CA LYS A 39 -19.05 -2.09 -8.66
C LYS A 39 -19.63 -3.40 -9.20
N ARG A 40 -19.23 -3.84 -10.41
CA ARG A 40 -19.60 -5.15 -10.94
C ARG A 40 -19.21 -6.30 -10.01
N ILE A 41 -18.04 -6.24 -9.38
CA ILE A 41 -17.61 -7.26 -8.41
C ILE A 41 -18.55 -7.26 -7.19
N GLU A 42 -18.92 -6.09 -6.66
CA GLU A 42 -19.87 -5.98 -5.53
C GLU A 42 -21.33 -6.28 -5.88
N ASP A 43 -21.67 -6.26 -7.17
CA ASP A 43 -22.98 -6.63 -7.70
C ASP A 43 -23.06 -8.12 -8.10
N GLY A 44 -22.00 -8.92 -7.84
CA GLY A 44 -21.98 -10.35 -8.19
C GLY A 44 -21.84 -10.63 -9.69
N LEU A 45 -21.34 -9.66 -10.46
CA LEU A 45 -21.20 -9.78 -11.91
C LEU A 45 -19.78 -10.24 -12.28
N PRO A 46 -19.65 -11.10 -13.31
CA PRO A 46 -18.35 -11.60 -13.74
C PRO A 46 -17.48 -10.48 -14.31
N VAL A 47 -16.18 -10.55 -14.02
CA VAL A 47 -15.12 -9.70 -14.58
C VAL A 47 -13.92 -10.55 -14.98
N ARG A 48 -12.87 -9.93 -15.54
CA ARG A 48 -11.63 -10.63 -15.88
C ARG A 48 -10.91 -11.08 -14.60
N GLU A 49 -10.23 -12.23 -14.65
CA GLU A 49 -9.45 -12.77 -13.52
C GLU A 49 -8.47 -11.75 -12.94
N LEU A 50 -7.78 -11.01 -13.80
CA LEU A 50 -6.83 -9.98 -13.40
C LEU A 50 -7.46 -8.89 -12.53
N SER A 51 -8.77 -8.65 -12.66
CA SER A 51 -9.46 -7.71 -11.78
C SER A 51 -9.61 -8.24 -10.37
N TYR A 52 -9.83 -9.55 -10.19
CA TYR A 52 -9.92 -10.16 -8.86
C TYR A 52 -8.57 -10.11 -8.13
N SER A 53 -7.46 -10.42 -8.81
CA SER A 53 -6.13 -10.36 -8.20
C SER A 53 -5.70 -8.93 -7.81
N ARG A 54 -6.20 -7.90 -8.51
CA ARG A 54 -5.99 -6.49 -8.15
C ARG A 54 -6.78 -6.05 -6.91
N VAL A 55 -7.88 -6.74 -6.60
CA VAL A 55 -8.74 -6.42 -5.45
C VAL A 55 -8.17 -6.99 -4.15
N ASP A 56 -7.56 -8.18 -4.18
CA ASP A 56 -6.95 -8.83 -3.01
C ASP A 56 -6.10 -7.88 -2.13
N PRO A 57 -5.07 -7.18 -2.65
CA PRO A 57 -4.23 -6.31 -1.83
C PRO A 57 -4.98 -5.09 -1.27
N VAL A 58 -5.98 -4.57 -1.98
CA VAL A 58 -6.79 -3.43 -1.51
C VAL A 58 -7.64 -3.81 -0.30
N LEU A 59 -8.07 -5.07 -0.24
CA LEU A 59 -8.86 -5.61 0.87
C LEU A 59 -7.99 -6.17 2.01
N GLN A 60 -6.67 -6.01 1.91
CA GLN A 60 -5.69 -6.63 2.81
C GLN A 60 -5.91 -8.14 2.90
N TRP A 61 -6.07 -8.77 1.74
CA TRP A 61 -6.16 -10.21 1.61
C TRP A 61 -4.92 -10.77 0.91
N ALA A 62 -4.62 -12.04 1.18
CA ALA A 62 -3.56 -12.74 0.49
C ALA A 62 -3.89 -12.87 -1.00
N PRO A 63 -2.91 -12.78 -1.90
CA PRO A 63 -3.14 -13.01 -3.33
C PRO A 63 -3.87 -14.32 -3.59
N GLY A 64 -4.93 -14.27 -4.41
CA GLY A 64 -5.78 -15.42 -4.72
C GLY A 64 -6.98 -15.59 -3.78
N SER A 65 -7.17 -14.74 -2.78
CA SER A 65 -8.31 -14.83 -1.85
C SER A 65 -9.64 -14.64 -2.57
N CYS A 66 -9.77 -13.70 -3.49
CA CYS A 66 -10.98 -13.56 -4.30
C CYS A 66 -11.30 -14.84 -5.09
N VAL A 67 -10.29 -15.51 -5.65
CA VAL A 67 -10.47 -16.79 -6.37
C VAL A 67 -10.88 -17.90 -5.40
N ALA A 68 -10.28 -17.96 -4.21
CA ALA A 68 -10.65 -18.91 -3.18
C ALA A 68 -12.12 -18.76 -2.77
N VAL A 69 -12.63 -17.53 -2.65
CA VAL A 69 -14.05 -17.27 -2.37
C VAL A 69 -14.95 -17.73 -3.51
N LEU A 70 -14.56 -17.48 -4.76
CA LEU A 70 -15.30 -17.99 -5.93
C LEU A 70 -15.37 -19.52 -5.95
N GLU A 71 -14.41 -20.20 -5.33
CA GLU A 71 -14.35 -21.65 -5.19
C GLU A 71 -14.99 -22.16 -3.88
N GLY A 72 -15.72 -21.31 -3.15
CA GLY A 72 -16.44 -21.66 -1.92
C GLY A 72 -15.57 -21.73 -0.66
N ARG A 73 -14.34 -21.20 -0.69
CA ARG A 73 -13.47 -21.07 0.49
C ARG A 73 -13.56 -19.68 1.09
N SER A 74 -12.95 -19.49 2.26
CA SER A 74 -12.86 -18.17 2.89
C SER A 74 -11.67 -17.36 2.37
N PRO A 75 -11.76 -16.01 2.31
CA PRO A 75 -10.60 -15.19 2.00
C PRO A 75 -9.59 -15.25 3.15
N VAL A 76 -8.32 -15.03 2.86
CA VAL A 76 -7.25 -15.05 3.87
C VAL A 76 -6.81 -13.61 4.17
N PRO A 77 -7.15 -13.05 5.34
CA PRO A 77 -6.70 -11.72 5.73
C PRO A 77 -5.18 -11.69 5.92
N VAL A 78 -4.56 -10.61 5.46
CA VAL A 78 -3.16 -10.28 5.76
C VAL A 78 -3.20 -9.11 6.74
N ALA A 79 -2.74 -9.33 7.96
CA ALA A 79 -2.43 -8.23 8.86
C ALA A 79 -1.07 -7.63 8.45
N PRO A 80 -0.89 -6.30 8.50
CA PRO A 80 0.45 -5.74 8.57
C PRO A 80 1.16 -6.40 9.75
N ALA A 81 2.41 -6.80 9.55
CA ALA A 81 3.23 -7.42 10.58
C ALA A 81 3.72 -6.38 11.61
N ASP A 82 2.81 -5.60 12.19
CA ASP A 82 3.10 -4.85 13.39
C ASP A 82 2.89 -5.80 14.58
N GLY A 83 4.00 -6.34 15.10
CA GLY A 83 4.01 -7.08 16.37
C GLY A 83 3.77 -8.59 16.30
N ALA A 84 3.86 -9.24 15.14
CA ALA A 84 3.88 -10.71 15.09
C ALA A 84 5.18 -11.24 15.73
N PRO A 85 5.14 -12.14 16.74
CA PRO A 85 6.34 -12.74 17.30
C PRO A 85 7.14 -13.45 16.21
N GLY A 86 8.33 -12.92 15.88
CA GLY A 86 9.22 -13.49 14.86
C GLY A 86 9.28 -12.73 13.52
N VAL A 87 8.52 -11.64 13.33
CA VAL A 87 8.74 -10.72 12.21
C VAL A 87 9.44 -9.47 12.72
N SER A 88 10.75 -9.40 12.50
CA SER A 88 11.54 -8.17 12.72
C SER A 88 11.60 -7.40 11.41
N ILE A 89 10.75 -6.39 11.25
CA ILE A 89 11.05 -5.31 10.31
C ILE A 89 12.27 -4.63 10.92
N SER A 90 13.45 -4.73 10.28
CA SER A 90 14.65 -4.05 10.80
C SER A 90 14.31 -2.57 10.97
N PRO A 91 14.30 -2.04 12.20
CA PRO A 91 14.08 -0.63 12.40
C PRO A 91 15.19 0.10 11.67
N ILE A 92 14.83 1.08 10.86
CA ILE A 92 15.82 2.01 10.30
C ILE A 92 16.47 2.69 11.50
N PRO A 93 17.79 2.57 11.68
CA PRO A 93 18.44 3.15 12.84
C PRO A 93 18.22 4.68 12.85
N PRO A 94 17.99 5.32 14.01
CA PRO A 94 17.83 6.77 14.10
C PRO A 94 18.95 7.56 13.40
N GLU A 95 20.17 7.03 13.42
CA GLU A 95 21.34 7.61 12.75
C GLU A 95 21.26 7.58 11.22
N ALA A 96 20.41 6.74 10.62
CA ALA A 96 20.24 6.70 9.17
C ALA A 96 19.60 7.99 8.64
N PHE A 97 18.80 8.68 9.46
CA PHE A 97 18.25 9.99 9.12
C PHE A 97 19.33 11.06 9.08
N ASP A 98 20.21 11.07 10.08
CA ASP A 98 21.35 11.98 10.14
C ASP A 98 22.31 11.71 8.97
N THR A 99 22.56 10.44 8.68
CA THR A 99 23.38 10.02 7.53
C THR A 99 22.78 10.50 6.21
N ALA A 100 21.46 10.38 6.02
CA ALA A 100 20.80 10.87 4.80
C ALA A 100 20.93 12.39 4.66
N LYS A 101 20.78 13.12 5.78
CA LYS A 101 20.96 14.59 5.83
C LYS A 101 22.38 14.99 5.41
N ASP A 102 23.38 14.31 5.95
CA ASP A 102 24.80 14.57 5.69
C ASP A 102 25.18 14.28 4.23
N VAL A 103 24.71 13.17 3.66
CA VAL A 103 24.97 12.82 2.25
C VAL A 103 24.40 13.86 1.30
N VAL A 104 23.15 14.31 1.54
CA VAL A 104 22.51 15.33 0.71
C VAL A 104 23.25 16.66 0.82
N GLN A 105 23.67 17.04 2.03
CA GLN A 105 24.45 18.26 2.26
C GLN A 105 25.81 18.22 1.56
N LEU A 106 26.54 17.11 1.66
CA LEU A 106 27.80 16.91 0.94
C LEU A 106 27.62 16.96 -0.58
N ALA A 107 26.57 16.33 -1.10
CA ALA A 107 26.26 16.36 -2.53
C ALA A 107 25.91 17.77 -3.02
N ALA A 108 25.17 18.55 -2.22
CA ALA A 108 24.82 19.92 -2.55
C ALA A 108 26.06 20.83 -2.59
N ILE A 109 26.97 20.69 -1.62
CA ILE A 109 28.27 21.39 -1.60
C ILE A 109 29.11 21.04 -2.84
N ALA A 110 29.14 19.76 -3.21
CA ALA A 110 29.99 19.29 -4.30
C ALA A 110 29.47 19.66 -5.70
N THR A 111 28.15 19.84 -5.86
CA THR A 111 27.53 20.01 -7.18
C THR A 111 26.99 21.42 -7.45
N THR A 112 26.89 22.28 -6.42
CA THR A 112 26.30 23.62 -6.54
C THR A 112 27.28 24.69 -6.10
N SER A 113 27.50 25.71 -6.94
CA SER A 113 28.24 26.90 -6.59
C SER A 113 27.28 28.04 -6.23
N GLY A 114 27.54 28.73 -5.11
CA GLY A 114 26.80 29.92 -4.71
C GLY A 114 25.66 29.71 -3.71
N LEU A 115 25.47 28.50 -3.17
CA LEU A 115 24.57 28.30 -2.03
C LEU A 115 25.25 28.71 -0.72
N THR A 116 24.49 29.41 0.11
CA THR A 116 24.89 29.69 1.50
C THR A 116 24.70 28.43 2.37
N ALA A 117 25.39 28.41 3.52
CA ALA A 117 25.28 27.29 4.47
C ALA A 117 23.83 27.06 4.97
N ASP A 118 23.06 28.13 5.12
CA ASP A 118 21.67 28.04 5.57
C ASP A 118 20.74 27.47 4.50
N GLU A 119 20.97 27.81 3.21
CA GLU A 119 20.23 27.24 2.09
C GLU A 119 20.53 25.74 1.90
N ILE A 120 21.78 25.32 2.10
CA ILE A 120 22.16 23.90 2.04
C ILE A 120 21.47 23.10 3.14
N ARG A 121 21.41 23.65 4.36
CA ARG A 121 20.72 23.00 5.49
C ARG A 121 19.22 22.87 5.22
N ALA A 122 18.58 23.94 4.74
CA ALA A 122 17.15 23.95 4.41
C ALA A 122 16.81 22.96 3.29
N LEU A 123 17.66 22.86 2.26
CA LEU A 123 17.51 21.87 1.19
C LEU A 123 17.59 20.44 1.74
N SER A 124 18.59 20.15 2.56
CA SER A 124 18.76 18.81 3.14
C SER A 124 17.57 18.41 4.04
N GLU A 125 17.09 19.33 4.88
CA GLU A 125 15.89 19.11 5.71
C GLU A 125 14.64 18.84 4.87
N ARG A 126 14.47 19.56 3.76
CA ARG A 126 13.35 19.35 2.85
C ARG A 126 13.40 17.99 2.17
N VAL A 127 14.56 17.56 1.68
CA VAL A 127 14.73 16.26 1.04
C VAL A 127 14.43 15.12 2.02
N VAL A 128 14.93 15.20 3.26
CA VAL A 128 14.64 14.19 4.28
C VAL A 128 13.14 14.15 4.61
N ALA A 129 12.46 15.30 4.68
CA ALA A 129 11.02 15.35 4.90
C ALA A 129 10.23 14.71 3.75
N ASP A 130 10.58 15.00 2.49
CA ASP A 130 9.92 14.43 1.32
C ASP A 130 10.15 12.90 1.22
N LEU A 131 11.31 12.41 1.64
CA LEU A 131 11.59 10.97 1.71
C LEU A 131 10.78 10.27 2.81
N LYS A 132 10.53 10.95 3.95
CA LYS A 132 9.62 10.47 4.99
C LYS A 132 8.19 10.37 4.49
N GLU A 133 7.68 11.40 3.82
CA GLU A 133 6.32 11.42 3.26
C GLU A 133 6.10 10.28 2.26
N LYS A 134 7.15 9.93 1.49
CA LYS A 134 7.13 8.82 0.53
C LYS A 134 7.36 7.44 1.15
N GLY A 135 7.57 7.35 2.46
CA GLY A 135 7.84 6.09 3.17
C GLY A 135 9.21 5.47 2.86
N LEU A 136 10.15 6.27 2.34
CA LEU A 136 11.51 5.83 2.01
C LEU A 136 12.47 6.01 3.21
N LEU A 137 12.11 6.84 4.19
CA LEU A 137 12.79 6.99 5.47
C LEU A 137 11.75 6.94 6.60
N GLY A 138 11.74 5.86 7.38
CA GLY A 138 10.90 5.70 8.58
C GLY A 138 9.66 4.80 8.42
N GLY A 139 9.64 3.72 9.20
CA GLY A 139 8.46 2.89 9.46
C GLY A 139 8.23 2.77 10.98
N SER A 140 6.99 3.10 11.36
CA SER A 140 6.25 2.91 12.62
C SER A 140 6.70 3.67 13.89
N ASN A 141 5.80 4.55 14.35
CA ASN A 141 5.63 5.02 15.73
C ASN A 141 4.64 4.11 16.45
#